data_AF-W0VC17-F1
#
_entry.id   AF-W0VC17-F1
#
_cell.length_a   1.000
_cell.length_b   1.000
_cell.length_c   1.000
_cell.angle_alpha   90.00
_cell.angle_beta   90.00
_cell.angle_gamma   90.00
#
_symmetry.space_group_name_H-M   'P 1'
#
loop_
_entity.id
_entity.type
_entity.pdbx_description
1 polymer ?
#
loop_
_entity_poly.entity_id
_entity_poly.type
_entity_poly.pdbx_seq_one_letter_code
_entity_poly.pdbx_strand_id
1 'polypeptide(L)'
;MPDYKRLGLASEGGRKLAPHDTAQLHALHAAWLTEKLAQPFDGRSVVITHMAPSILSVARKYATDPCSAAFASQLDGLVAQADLWVHGHMHDTLD
;
A
#
# COMPACT_ATOMS: atom_id res chain seq x y z
N MET A 1 3.10 0.87 -16.26
CA MET A 1 4.23 0.82 -15.32
C MET A 1 5.49 0.29 -16.04
N PRO A 2 6.51 1.13 -16.29
CA PRO A 2 7.72 0.73 -17.04
C PRO A 2 8.61 -0.25 -16.27
N ASP A 3 8.44 -0.34 -14.96
CA ASP A 3 9.25 -1.15 -14.05
C ASP A 3 9.28 -2.61 -14.44
N TYR A 4 8.14 -3.18 -14.85
CA TYR A 4 8.06 -4.57 -15.33
C TYR A 4 8.86 -4.86 -16.60
N LYS A 5 9.26 -3.82 -17.33
CA LYS A 5 10.14 -3.96 -18.51
C LYS A 5 11.60 -3.73 -18.17
N ARG A 6 11.89 -2.99 -17.10
CA ARG A 6 13.23 -2.48 -16.78
C ARG A 6 13.89 -3.23 -15.64
N LEU A 7 13.13 -3.62 -14.62
CA LEU A 7 13.63 -4.31 -13.44
C LEU A 7 13.71 -5.82 -13.65
N GLY A 8 14.77 -6.43 -13.10
CA GLY A 8 14.95 -7.88 -13.03
C GLY A 8 15.10 -8.31 -11.58
N LEU A 9 14.62 -9.51 -11.26
CA LEU A 9 14.72 -10.11 -9.93
C LEU A 9 16.04 -10.88 -9.82
N ALA A 10 17.00 -10.30 -9.08
CA ALA A 10 18.32 -10.90 -8.92
C ALA A 10 18.26 -12.30 -8.26
N SER A 11 17.32 -12.51 -7.34
CA SER A 11 17.08 -13.79 -6.66
C SER A 11 16.53 -14.89 -7.58
N GLU A 12 16.01 -14.53 -8.76
CA GLU A 12 15.38 -15.46 -9.70
C GLU A 12 16.12 -15.46 -11.05
N GLY A 13 17.45 -15.46 -11.00
CA GLY A 13 18.28 -15.55 -12.21
C GLY A 13 18.11 -14.37 -13.17
N GLY A 14 17.67 -13.21 -12.68
CA GLY A 14 17.51 -12.00 -13.48
C GLY A 14 16.26 -11.97 -14.36
N ARG A 15 15.27 -12.85 -14.13
CA ARG A 15 13.95 -12.76 -14.80
C ARG A 15 13.34 -11.38 -14.56
N LYS A 16 12.59 -10.88 -15.55
CA LYS A 16 11.87 -9.60 -15.44
C LYS A 16 10.84 -9.62 -14.30
N LEU A 17 10.75 -8.50 -13.59
CA LEU A 17 9.68 -8.25 -12.63
C LEU A 17 8.33 -8.29 -13.37
N ALA A 18 7.35 -8.94 -12.78
CA ALA A 18 6.00 -9.04 -13.30
C ALA A 18 4.97 -8.52 -12.26
N PRO A 19 3.73 -8.18 -12.68
CA PRO A 19 2.72 -7.64 -11.76
C PRO A 19 2.43 -8.52 -10.53
N HIS A 20 2.43 -9.84 -10.72
CA HIS A 20 2.17 -10.78 -9.63
C HIS A 20 3.26 -10.74 -8.54
N ASP A 21 4.50 -10.40 -8.89
CA ASP A 21 5.61 -10.26 -7.93
C ASP A 21 5.35 -9.10 -6.97
N THR A 22 4.98 -7.94 -7.52
CA THR A 22 4.65 -6.75 -6.71
C THR A 22 3.38 -6.95 -5.89
N ALA A 23 2.41 -7.71 -6.40
CA ALA A 23 1.20 -8.07 -5.66
C ALA A 23 1.53 -9.00 -4.48
N GLN A 24 2.41 -10.00 -4.69
CA GLN A 24 2.86 -10.89 -3.63
C GLN A 24 3.65 -10.15 -2.56
N LEU A 25 4.58 -9.25 -2.96
CA LEU A 25 5.30 -8.40 -2.02
C LEU A 25 4.36 -7.51 -1.20
N HIS A 26 3.36 -6.90 -1.85
CA HIS A 26 2.34 -6.12 -1.16
C HIS A 26 1.58 -6.96 -0.13
N ALA A 27 1.13 -8.16 -0.50
CA ALA A 27 0.43 -9.07 0.41
C ALA A 27 1.31 -9.47 1.62
N LEU A 28 2.59 -9.75 1.40
CA LEU A 28 3.54 -10.06 2.47
C LEU A 28 3.72 -8.88 3.44
N HIS A 29 3.84 -7.66 2.92
CA HIS A 29 3.95 -6.46 3.76
C HIS A 29 2.67 -6.18 4.55
N ALA A 30 1.50 -6.36 3.93
CA ALA A 30 0.22 -6.19 4.60
C ALA A 30 0.02 -7.23 5.72
N ALA A 31 0.39 -8.50 5.47
CA ALA A 31 0.35 -9.55 6.48
C ALA A 31 1.29 -9.25 7.65
N TRP A 32 2.54 -8.88 7.36
CA TRP A 32 3.50 -8.49 8.39
C TRP A 32 3.01 -7.30 9.23
N LEU A 33 2.44 -6.27 8.59
CA LEU A 33 1.92 -5.10 9.31
C LEU A 33 0.72 -5.47 10.19
N THR A 34 -0.16 -6.35 9.70
CA THR A 34 -1.28 -6.90 10.48
C THR A 34 -0.78 -7.62 11.73
N GLU A 35 0.23 -8.48 11.58
CA GLU A 35 0.84 -9.18 12.72
C GLU A 35 1.53 -8.23 13.71
N LYS A 36 2.09 -7.11 13.23
CA LYS A 36 2.69 -6.09 14.10
C LYS A 36 1.65 -5.30 14.88
N LEU A 37 0.56 -4.89 14.24
CA LEU A 37 -0.52 -4.15 14.90
C LEU A 37 -1.32 -5.03 15.89
N ALA A 38 -1.34 -6.34 15.69
CA ALA A 38 -1.96 -7.27 16.63
C ALA A 38 -1.17 -7.48 17.94
N GLN A 39 0.08 -7.01 18.03
CA GLN A 39 0.90 -7.18 19.23
C GLN A 39 0.46 -6.20 20.32
N PRO A 40 0.22 -6.66 21.56
CA PRO A 40 -0.11 -5.76 22.66
C PRO A 40 0.96 -4.69 22.86
N PHE A 41 0.53 -3.44 22.92
CA PHE A 41 1.39 -2.29 23.13
C PHE A 41 0.69 -1.29 24.04
N ASP A 42 1.35 -0.88 25.12
CA ASP A 42 0.83 0.11 26.07
C ASP A 42 1.13 1.54 25.56
N GLY A 43 0.55 1.89 24.42
CA GLY A 43 0.78 3.15 23.74
C GLY A 43 -0.05 3.29 22.45
N ARG A 44 0.17 4.40 21.73
CA ARG A 44 -0.52 4.70 20.47
C ARG A 44 0.27 4.15 19.28
N SER A 45 -0.40 3.43 18.39
CA SER A 45 0.17 2.90 17.15
C SER A 45 -0.05 3.88 16.00
N VAL A 46 1.05 4.38 15.43
CA VAL A 46 1.03 5.24 14.24
C VAL A 46 1.64 4.49 13.06
N VAL A 47 0.91 4.41 11.96
CA VAL A 47 1.37 3.81 10.71
C VAL A 47 1.66 4.91 9.70
N ILE A 48 2.80 4.78 9.00
CA ILE A 48 3.22 5.72 7.96
C ILE A 48 3.50 4.93 6.69
N THR A 49 2.79 5.23 5.61
CA THR A 49 3.00 4.62 4.28
C THR A 49 3.18 5.70 3.21
N HIS A 50 3.86 5.40 2.11
CA HIS A 50 3.88 6.34 0.99
C HIS A 50 2.56 6.29 0.20
N MET A 51 2.15 5.09 -0.22
CA MET A 51 0.90 4.88 -0.96
C MET A 51 -0.32 4.96 -0.04
N ALA A 52 -1.47 5.33 -0.61
CA ALA A 52 -2.71 5.43 0.16
C ALA A 52 -3.27 4.03 0.49
N PRO A 53 -3.75 3.83 1.73
CA PRO A 53 -4.31 2.57 2.17
C PRO A 53 -5.80 2.42 1.86
N SER A 54 -6.45 3.45 1.31
CA SER A 54 -7.89 3.44 1.01
C SER A 54 -8.21 4.26 -0.25
N ILE A 55 -9.23 3.83 -0.98
CA ILE A 55 -9.81 4.60 -2.09
C ILE A 55 -10.40 5.94 -1.63
N LEU A 56 -10.73 6.07 -0.34
CA LEU A 56 -11.25 7.30 0.25
C LEU A 56 -10.23 8.44 0.21
N SER A 57 -8.94 8.11 0.10
CA SER A 57 -7.85 9.06 -0.08
C SER A 57 -7.72 9.59 -1.52
N VAL A 58 -8.38 8.96 -2.50
CA VAL A 58 -8.34 9.38 -3.90
C VAL A 58 -9.37 10.49 -4.12
N ALA A 59 -8.97 11.57 -4.78
CA ALA A 59 -9.86 12.68 -5.11
C ALA A 59 -11.15 12.17 -5.78
N ARG A 60 -12.31 12.63 -5.30
CA ARG A 60 -13.64 12.10 -5.65
C ARG A 60 -13.89 11.97 -7.16
N LYS A 61 -13.35 12.87 -7.97
CA LYS A 61 -13.45 12.84 -9.45
C LYS A 61 -12.81 11.60 -10.09
N TYR A 62 -11.91 10.91 -9.38
CA TYR A 62 -11.21 9.70 -9.84
C TYR A 62 -11.63 8.44 -9.07
N ALA A 63 -12.54 8.53 -8.11
CA ALA A 63 -12.90 7.40 -7.23
C ALA A 63 -13.44 6.17 -8.00
N THR A 64 -14.05 6.38 -9.17
CA THR A 64 -14.57 5.32 -10.04
C THR A 64 -13.67 5.01 -11.24
N ASP A 65 -12.53 5.69 -11.36
CA ASP A 65 -11.56 5.41 -12.42
C ASP A 65 -10.81 4.11 -12.09
N PRO A 66 -10.81 3.09 -12.97
CA PRO A 66 -10.03 1.87 -12.76
C PRO A 66 -8.54 2.11 -12.52
N CYS A 67 -7.97 3.20 -13.05
CA CYS A 67 -6.59 3.58 -12.82
C CYS A 67 -6.31 3.95 -11.35
N SER A 68 -7.33 4.30 -10.55
CA SER A 68 -7.17 4.61 -9.13
C SER A 68 -6.65 3.43 -8.29
N ALA A 69 -6.83 2.20 -8.79
CA ALA A 69 -6.24 1.00 -8.18
C ALA A 69 -4.69 1.01 -8.18
N ALA A 70 -4.05 1.87 -8.99
CA ALA A 70 -2.61 2.08 -8.95
C ALA A 70 -2.14 3.05 -7.85
N PHE A 71 -3.06 3.79 -7.23
CA PHE A 71 -2.76 4.87 -6.26
C PHE A 71 -3.18 4.51 -4.83
N ALA A 72 -4.20 3.66 -4.69
CA ALA A 72 -4.73 3.24 -3.41
C ALA A 72 -4.93 1.73 -3.34
N SER A 73 -4.68 1.17 -2.16
CA SER A 73 -5.03 -0.22 -1.82
C SER A 73 -6.35 -0.26 -1.04
N GLN A 74 -7.02 -1.42 -1.00
CA GLN A 74 -8.24 -1.59 -0.22
C GLN A 74 -7.91 -2.16 1.17
N LEU A 75 -7.31 -1.33 2.04
CA LEU A 75 -6.80 -1.73 3.36
C LEU A 75 -7.57 -1.08 4.51
N ASP A 76 -8.81 -0.63 4.30
CA ASP A 76 -9.62 0.07 5.29
C ASP A 76 -9.71 -0.67 6.65
N GLY A 77 -9.84 -2.00 6.62
CA GLY A 77 -9.87 -2.82 7.83
C GLY A 77 -8.53 -2.90 8.58
N LEU A 78 -7.40 -2.71 7.88
CA LEU A 78 -6.08 -2.62 8.51
C LEU A 78 -5.83 -1.21 9.05
N VAL A 79 -6.32 -0.17 8.36
CA VAL A 79 -6.28 1.22 8.83
C VAL A 79 -6.96 1.36 10.19
N ALA A 80 -8.10 0.68 10.38
CA ALA A 80 -8.86 0.68 11.63
C ALA A 80 -8.12 0.07 12.83
N GLN A 81 -6.97 -0.60 12.64
CA GLN A 81 -6.17 -1.20 13.71
C GLN A 81 -5.08 -0.24 14.26
N ALA A 82 -4.88 0.91 13.63
CA ALA A 82 -3.94 1.93 14.09
C ALA A 82 -4.69 3.15 14.65
N ASP A 83 -4.06 3.87 15.58
CA ASP A 83 -4.62 5.12 16.12
C ASP A 83 -4.51 6.29 15.14
N LEU A 84 -3.50 6.24 14.26
CA LEU A 84 -3.29 7.21 13.19
C LEU A 84 -2.60 6.52 12.01
N TRP A 85 -3.08 6.81 10.80
CA TRP A 85 -2.42 6.41 9.56
C TRP A 85 -2.07 7.65 8.74
N VAL A 86 -0.79 7.87 8.48
CA VAL A 86 -0.29 8.95 7.63
C VAL A 86 0.13 8.36 6.29
N HIS A 87 -0.39 8.93 5.20
CA HIS A 87 0.03 8.54 3.86
C HIS A 87 0.29 9.74 2.95
N GLY A 88 0.90 9.49 1.80
CA GLY A 88 1.19 10.50 0.78
C GLY A 88 0.71 10.09 -0.60
N HIS A 89 1.58 10.28 -1.59
CA HIS A 89 1.41 9.95 -3.01
C HIS A 89 0.35 10.76 -3.77
N MET A 90 -0.70 11.24 -3.11
CA MET A 90 -1.79 11.97 -3.76
C MET A 90 -1.41 13.35 -4.30
N HIS A 91 -0.30 13.92 -3.83
CA HIS A 91 0.12 15.31 -4.13
C HIS A 91 -1.00 16.33 -3.84
N ASP A 92 -1.88 15.97 -2.92
CA ASP A 92 -3.02 16.73 -2.45
C ASP A 92 -3.14 16.50 -0.95
N THR A 93 -3.64 17.50 -0.23
CA THR A 93 -3.91 17.39 1.21
C THR A 93 -5.34 16.93 1.37
N LEU A 94 -5.51 15.83 2.12
CA LEU A 94 -6.82 15.30 2.46
C LEU A 94 -6.78 15.02 3.97
N ASP A 95 -7.51 15.82 4.72
CA ASP A 95 -7.60 15.85 6.18
C ASP A 95 -8.94 15.31 6.70
#